data_AF-A0A9D6C039-F1
#
_entry.id   AF-A0A9D6C039-F1
#
_cell.length_a   1.000
_cell.length_b   1.000
_cell.length_c   1.000
_cell.angle_alpha   90.00
_cell.angle_beta   90.00
_cell.angle_gamma   90.00
#
_symmetry.space_group_name_H-M   'P 1'
#
loop_
_entity.id
_entity.type
_entity.pdbx_description
1 polymer ?
#
loop_
_entity_poly.entity_id
_entity_poly.type
_entity_poly.pdbx_seq_one_letter_code
_entity_poly.pdbx_strand_id
1 'polypeptide(L)' 'MSVKKTIEVSPIKVAKAVFWAFLGIRKKSDHVADIESLTLKQIIIGGIIGGALFVGSVLLLVKFATG' A
#
# COMPACT_ATOMS: atom_id res chain seq x y z
N MET A 1 -19.66 27.72 16.83
CA MET A 1 -20.12 26.31 16.91
C MET A 1 -19.39 25.52 15.83
N SER A 2 -18.54 24.57 16.23
CA SER A 2 -17.66 23.82 15.32
C SER A 2 -18.48 22.81 14.52
N VAL A 3 -18.66 23.06 13.22
CA VAL A 3 -19.36 22.14 12.31
C VAL A 3 -18.45 20.94 12.07
N LYS A 4 -18.69 19.88 12.84
CA LYS A 4 -18.11 18.55 12.67
C LYS A 4 -18.58 18.01 11.31
N LYS A 5 -17.76 18.16 10.27
CA LYS A 5 -17.98 17.52 8.97
C LYS A 5 -17.79 16.02 9.14
N THR A 6 -18.87 15.31 9.44
CA THR A 6 -18.92 13.85 9.46
C THR A 6 -18.68 13.40 8.02
N ILE A 7 -17.47 12.95 7.73
CA ILE A 7 -17.14 12.37 6.44
C ILE A 7 -17.93 11.06 6.38
N GLU A 8 -19.05 11.04 5.67
CA GLU A 8 -19.63 9.78 5.19
C GLU A 8 -18.64 9.22 4.17
N VAL A 9 -17.60 8.59 4.69
CA VAL A 9 -16.63 7.87 3.89
C VAL A 9 -17.39 6.71 3.28
N SER A 10 -17.73 6.86 1.99
CA SER A 10 -18.27 5.75 1.22
C SER A 10 -17.42 4.49 1.52
N PRO A 11 -18.02 3.36 1.92
CA PRO A 11 -17.28 2.12 2.22
C PRO A 11 -16.33 1.72 1.09
N ILE A 12 -16.70 2.08 -0.14
CA ILE A 12 -15.91 1.88 -1.35
C ILE A 12 -14.63 2.74 -1.36
N LYS A 13 -14.65 3.97 -0.81
CA LYS A 13 -13.43 4.78 -0.60
C LYS A 13 -12.53 4.20 0.48
N VAL A 14 -13.11 3.66 1.54
CA VAL A 14 -12.36 3.00 2.62
C VAL A 14 -11.69 1.74 2.07
N ALA A 15 -12.43 0.88 1.37
CA ALA A 15 -11.89 -0.30 0.70
C ALA A 15 -10.80 0.06 -0.33
N LYS A 16 -11.01 1.13 -1.12
CA LYS A 16 -10.03 1.60 -2.10
C LYS A 16 -8.75 2.16 -1.46
N ALA A 17 -8.86 2.86 -0.34
CA ALA A 17 -7.72 3.34 0.44
C ALA A 17 -6.94 2.18 1.10
N VAL A 18 -7.67 1.19 1.62
CA VAL A 18 -7.10 -0.04 2.18
C VAL A 18 -6.39 -0.84 1.09
N PHE A 19 -6.98 -0.97 -0.10
CA PHE A 19 -6.39 -1.67 -1.23
C PHE A 19 -5.10 -1.01 -1.75
N TRP A 20 -5.05 0.32 -1.79
CA TRP A 20 -3.83 1.08 -2.11
C TRP A 20 -2.77 1.00 -1.00
N ALA A 21 -3.19 0.80 0.26
CA ALA A 21 -2.29 0.54 1.37
C ALA A 21 -1.71 -0.90 1.33
N PHE A 22 -2.49 -1.89 0.92
CA PHE A 22 -2.05 -3.29 0.79
C PHE A 22 -1.12 -3.53 -0.39
N LEU A 23 -1.33 -2.82 -1.50
CA LEU A 23 -0.45 -2.91 -2.67
C LEU A 23 0.89 -2.17 -2.48
N GLY A 24 1.06 -1.38 -1.41
CA GLY A 24 2.30 -0.65 -1.13
C GLY A 24 2.56 0.57 -2.05
N ILE A 25 1.56 1.01 -2.84
CA ILE A 25 1.70 2.07 -3.85
C ILE A 25 1.36 3.44 -3.24
N ARG A 26 2.00 3.81 -2.13
CA ARG A 26 2.02 5.22 -1.68
C ARG A 26 3.38 5.82 -1.97
N LYS A 27 3.66 6.03 -3.25
CA LYS A 27 4.85 6.73 -3.74
C LYS A 27 4.57 8.24 -3.84
N LYS A 28 4.72 8.96 -2.73
CA LYS A 28 5.14 10.38 -2.76
C LYS A 28 6.58 10.34 -2.26
N SER A 29 7.60 10.29 -3.12
CA SER A 29 8.04 11.35 -4.01
C SER A 29 8.30 12.69 -3.31
N ASP A 30 8.80 12.63 -2.08
CA ASP A 30 9.66 13.66 -1.50
C ASP A 30 10.88 12.83 -1.07
N HIS A 31 12.02 12.88 -1.74
CA HIS A 31 13.00 13.94 -1.54
C HIS A 31 13.82 14.12 -2.83
N VAL A 32 13.57 15.20 -3.55
CA VAL A 32 14.35 15.61 -4.74
C VAL A 32 15.83 15.90 -4.40
N ALA A 33 16.19 15.93 -3.12
CA ALA A 33 17.58 15.99 -2.64
C ALA A 33 18.22 14.60 -2.38
N ASP A 34 17.45 13.53 -2.10
CA ASP A 34 17.99 12.17 -1.85
C ASP A 34 17.94 11.26 -3.08
N ILE A 35 17.27 11.70 -4.16
CA ILE A 35 17.11 10.97 -5.41
C ILE A 35 18.45 10.82 -6.18
N GLU A 36 19.48 11.59 -5.86
CA GLU A 36 20.83 11.39 -6.43
C GLU A 36 21.57 10.18 -5.84
N SER A 37 21.17 9.65 -4.67
CA SER A 37 21.86 8.52 -4.01
C SER A 37 21.02 7.25 -3.81
N LEU A 38 19.69 7.34 -3.86
CA LEU A 38 18.80 6.18 -3.77
C LEU A 38 18.82 5.39 -5.10
N THR A 39 19.84 4.55 -5.25
CA THR A 39 20.02 3.67 -6.42
C THR A 39 18.76 2.86 -6.75
N LEU A 40 18.48 2.71 -8.05
CA LEU A 40 17.39 1.91 -8.63
C LEU A 40 17.25 0.52 -7.99
N LYS A 41 18.37 -0.04 -7.50
CA LYS A 41 18.44 -1.28 -6.72
C LYS A 41 17.49 -1.29 -5.51
N GLN A 42 17.41 -0.22 -4.72
CA GLN A 42 16.52 -0.16 -3.54
C GLN A 42 15.04 -0.22 -3.93
N ILE A 43 14.67 0.41 -5.04
CA ILE A 43 13.29 0.39 -5.55
C ILE A 43 12.92 -1.02 -6.02
N ILE A 44 13.83 -1.71 -6.71
CA ILE A 44 13.63 -3.09 -7.15
C ILE A 44 13.50 -4.04 -5.96
N ILE A 45 14.35 -3.92 -4.95
CA ILE A 45 14.29 -4.75 -3.74
C ILE A 45 13.00 -4.50 -2.97
N GLY A 46 12.62 -3.22 -2.79
CA GLY A 46 11.35 -2.85 -2.14
C GLY A 46 10.13 -3.39 -2.89
N GLY A 47 10.16 -3.36 -4.23
CA GLY A 47 9.11 -3.92 -5.08
C GLY A 47 9.01 -5.45 -4.98
N ILE A 48 10.14 -6.16 -4.96
CA ILE A 48 10.17 -7.62 -4.83
C ILE A 48 9.66 -8.07 -3.46
N ILE A 49 10.11 -7.42 -2.38
CA ILE A 49 9.68 -7.76 -1.02
C ILE A 49 8.17 -7.48 -0.84
N GLY A 50 7.70 -6.32 -1.30
CA GLY A 50 6.28 -5.96 -1.26
C GLY A 50 5.41 -6.92 -2.09
N GLY A 51 5.88 -7.29 -3.29
CA GLY A 51 5.19 -8.24 -4.16
C GLY A 51 5.13 -9.65 -3.58
N ALA A 52 6.23 -10.15 -3.02
CA ALA A 52 6.29 -11.46 -2.39
C ALA A 52 5.36 -11.55 -1.16
N LEU A 53 5.36 -10.51 -0.32
CA LEU A 53 4.47 -10.43 0.83
C LEU A 53 3.00 -10.41 0.41
N PHE A 54 2.65 -9.62 -0.62
CA PHE A 54 1.28 -9.54 -1.12
C PHE A 54 0.78 -10.89 -1.65
N VAL A 55 1.57 -11.52 -2.53
CA VAL A 55 1.23 -12.84 -3.10
C VAL A 55 1.17 -13.91 -2.00
N GLY A 56 2.14 -13.91 -1.08
CA GLY A 56 2.16 -14.83 0.06
C GLY A 56 0.93 -14.70 0.95
N SER A 57 0.49 -13.48 1.26
CA SER A 57 -0.72 -13.24 2.04
C SER A 57 -1.98 -13.76 1.37
N VAL A 58 -2.13 -13.59 0.04
CA VAL A 58 -3.27 -14.12 -0.71
C VAL A 58 -3.26 -15.65 -0.71
N LEU A 59 -2.11 -16.28 -0.94
CA LEU A 59 -1.98 -17.73 -0.93
C LEU A 59 -2.28 -18.33 0.45
N LEU A 60 -1.83 -17.69 1.52
CA LEU A 60 -2.17 -18.08 2.89
C LEU A 60 -3.67 -17.98 3.16
N LEU A 61 -4.31 -16.90 2.71
CA LEU A 61 -5.75 -16.71 2.87
C LEU A 61 -6.55 -17.77 2.11
N VAL A 62 -6.15 -18.09 0.88
CA VAL A 62 -6.76 -19.16 0.08
C VAL A 62 -6.60 -20.52 0.75
N LYS A 63 -5.39 -20.82 1.26
CA LYS A 63 -5.15 -22.04 2.02
C LYS A 63 -6.02 -22.12 3.28
N PHE A 64 -6.16 -21.02 3.99
CA PHE A 64 -7.02 -20.94 5.17
C PHE A 64 -8.50 -21.10 4.85
N ALA A 65 -8.95 -20.62 3.68
CA ALA A 65 -10.35 -20.72 3.26
C ALA A 65 -10.72 -22.08 2.64
N THR A 66 -9.75 -22.79 2.06
CA THR A 66 -9.96 -24.09 1.40
C THR A 66 -9.62 -25.27 2.30
N GLY A 67 -8.79 -25.03 3.32
CA GLY A 67 -8.38 -26.02 4.32
C GLY A 67 -9.38 -26.18 5.44
#